data_AF-A0A8C5RVZ7-F1
#
_entry.id   AF-A0A8C5RVZ7-F1
#
_cell.length_a   1.000
_cell.length_b   1.000
_cell.length_c   1.000
_cell.angle_alpha   90.00
_cell.angle_beta   90.00
_cell.angle_gamma   90.00
#
_symmetry.space_group_name_H-M   'P 1'
#
loop_
_entity.id
_entity.type
_entity.pdbx_description
1 polymer ?
#
loop_
_entity_poly.entity_id
_entity_poly.type
_entity_poly.pdbx_seq_one_letter_code
_entity_poly.pdbx_strand_id
1 'polypeptide(L)'
;PLLLCFCCVTKVKGANYHSVFVAEVTLKVHVSDASTHQPVTEAFIEIFTNQVPLASGNTGGDGTAFIKFQYKLDSQLIVTATKQAYVPNSAPWKPVRLPVFSSLSLGLLPERSATLMVYEDVVQIVSGFQGARIQPKVHFQRRALRLPENTSYSDLTAFLTSASSPWEVDSFPYLQGYDGNGTGRCLIFILGICFNLYETIWLKY
;
A
#
# COMPACT_ATOMS: atom_id res chain seq x y z
N PRO A 1 38.15 25.85 -17.52
CA PRO A 1 36.78 26.24 -17.12
C PRO A 1 36.36 25.42 -15.88
N LEU A 2 36.79 25.91 -14.72
CA LEU A 2 36.50 25.36 -13.40
C LEU A 2 35.20 26.01 -12.90
N LEU A 3 34.20 25.20 -12.53
CA LEU A 3 33.10 25.66 -11.68
C LEU A 3 33.00 24.72 -10.48
N LEU A 4 33.84 24.98 -9.49
CA LEU A 4 33.72 24.43 -8.14
C LEU A 4 32.55 25.14 -7.46
N CYS A 5 31.45 24.43 -7.24
CA CYS A 5 30.33 24.92 -6.45
C CYS A 5 30.70 24.83 -4.96
N PHE A 6 31.17 25.94 -4.40
CA PHE A 6 31.34 26.10 -2.96
C PHE A 6 29.97 26.33 -2.32
N CYS A 7 29.34 25.27 -1.80
CA CYS A 7 28.30 25.43 -0.79
C CYS A 7 28.99 25.56 0.58
N CYS A 8 28.90 26.76 1.17
CA CYS A 8 29.39 27.06 2.51
C CYS A 8 28.85 26.05 3.54
N VAL A 9 29.74 25.25 4.13
CA VAL A 9 29.44 24.49 5.35
C VAL A 9 29.80 25.38 6.54
N THR A 10 28.80 26.04 7.14
CA THR A 10 28.99 26.63 8.47
C THR A 10 28.81 25.52 9.50
N LYS A 11 29.89 25.19 10.21
CA LYS A 11 29.81 24.36 11.43
C LYS A 11 29.23 25.22 12.55
N VAL A 12 28.00 24.92 12.97
CA VAL A 12 27.50 25.39 14.26
C VAL A 12 27.89 24.36 15.32
N LYS A 13 28.66 24.80 16.31
CA LYS A 13 29.07 24.03 17.49
C LYS A 13 28.13 24.45 18.63
N GLY A 14 27.35 23.55 19.20
CA GLY A 14 26.51 23.93 20.35
C GLY A 14 25.58 22.85 20.89
N ALA A 15 25.90 22.43 22.11
CA ALA A 15 25.04 21.87 23.15
C ALA A 15 24.39 20.49 22.93
N ASN A 16 24.75 19.57 23.84
CA ASN A 16 24.11 18.29 24.06
C ASN A 16 22.71 18.52 24.68
N TYR A 17 21.72 18.70 23.82
CA TYR A 17 20.30 18.53 24.11
C TYR A 17 19.83 17.43 23.17
N HIS A 18 19.09 16.44 23.66
CA HIS A 18 18.31 15.56 22.79
C HIS A 18 17.18 16.41 22.15
N SER A 19 17.53 17.24 21.18
CA SER A 19 16.59 18.10 20.46
C SER A 19 15.81 17.21 19.50
N VAL A 20 14.53 17.04 19.79
CA VAL A 20 13.60 16.39 18.86
C VAL A 20 13.45 17.31 17.64
N PHE A 21 14.01 16.90 16.50
CA PHE A 21 13.92 17.66 15.26
C PHE A 21 12.55 17.44 14.63
N VAL A 22 11.67 18.45 14.73
CA VAL A 22 10.34 18.46 14.10
C VAL A 22 10.27 19.59 13.08
N ALA A 23 9.73 19.32 11.89
CA ALA A 23 9.46 20.34 10.89
C ALA A 23 8.21 20.01 10.07
N GLU A 24 7.59 21.05 9.51
CA GLU A 24 6.56 20.90 8.49
C GLU A 24 7.19 20.39 7.18
N VAL A 25 6.60 19.34 6.63
CA VAL A 25 7.05 18.70 5.39
C VAL A 25 5.90 18.68 4.39
N THR A 26 6.21 18.93 3.13
CA THR A 26 5.29 18.66 2.02
C THR A 26 5.70 17.39 1.29
N LEU A 27 4.84 16.38 1.28
CA LEU A 27 5.01 15.16 0.50
C LEU A 27 4.12 15.19 -0.73
N LYS A 28 4.74 15.12 -1.91
CA LYS A 28 4.05 14.83 -3.17
C LYS A 28 3.92 13.32 -3.33
N VAL A 29 2.70 12.82 -3.46
CA VAL A 29 2.42 11.41 -3.73
C VAL A 29 1.81 11.32 -5.13
N HIS A 30 2.49 10.64 -6.04
CA HIS A 30 1.97 10.35 -7.38
C HIS A 30 1.49 8.90 -7.43
N VAL A 31 0.24 8.69 -7.82
CA VAL A 31 -0.36 7.36 -7.95
C VAL A 31 -0.66 7.08 -9.41
N SER A 32 -0.19 5.94 -9.87
CA SER A 32 -0.42 5.47 -11.24
C SER A 32 -0.83 4.01 -11.25
N ASP A 33 -1.54 3.61 -12.29
CA ASP A 33 -1.78 2.21 -12.59
C ASP A 33 -0.43 1.56 -12.92
N ALA A 34 -0.05 0.51 -12.20
CA ALA A 34 1.25 -0.15 -12.36
C ALA A 34 1.41 -0.86 -13.71
N SER A 35 0.29 -1.19 -14.38
CA SER A 35 0.27 -1.88 -15.67
C SER A 35 0.25 -0.93 -16.87
N THR A 36 -0.48 0.19 -16.77
CA THR A 36 -0.62 1.15 -17.89
C THR A 36 0.17 2.44 -17.69
N HIS A 37 0.72 2.67 -16.49
CA HIS A 37 1.36 3.91 -16.06
C HIS A 37 0.47 5.16 -16.13
N GLN A 38 -0.84 4.98 -16.34
CA GLN A 38 -1.80 6.08 -16.35
C GLN A 38 -2.01 6.62 -14.93
N PRO A 39 -2.23 7.94 -14.76
CA PRO A 39 -2.49 8.52 -13.45
C PRO A 39 -3.81 8.00 -12.87
N VAL A 40 -3.82 7.65 -11.58
CA VAL A 40 -5.03 7.22 -10.86
C VAL A 40 -5.59 8.40 -10.09
N THR A 41 -6.75 8.86 -10.53
CA THR A 41 -7.46 10.00 -9.92
C THR A 41 -8.29 9.56 -8.71
N GLU A 42 -8.46 10.47 -7.76
CA GLU A 42 -9.24 10.27 -6.54
C GLU A 42 -8.82 9.02 -5.72
N ALA A 43 -7.56 8.60 -5.81
CA ALA A 43 -6.99 7.62 -4.91
C ALA A 43 -6.84 8.27 -3.52
N PHE A 44 -7.30 7.58 -2.48
CA PHE A 44 -7.18 8.02 -1.11
C PHE A 44 -5.79 7.65 -0.57
N ILE A 45 -5.08 8.64 -0.07
CA ILE A 45 -3.75 8.53 0.50
C ILE A 45 -3.85 8.70 2.00
N GLU A 46 -3.21 7.81 2.76
CA GLU A 46 -3.13 7.90 4.21
C GLU A 46 -1.70 7.66 4.68
N ILE A 47 -1.24 8.49 5.61
CA ILE A 47 0.12 8.42 6.15
C ILE A 47 0.02 7.98 7.60
N PHE A 48 0.73 6.92 7.95
CA PHE A 48 0.76 6.35 9.29
C PHE A 48 2.13 6.48 9.94
N THR A 49 2.12 6.66 11.25
CA THR A 49 3.28 6.52 12.13
C THR A 49 2.91 5.61 13.29
N ASN A 50 3.65 4.52 13.52
CA ASN A 50 3.35 3.56 14.58
C ASN A 50 1.85 3.16 14.66
N GLN A 51 1.25 2.84 13.50
CA GLN A 51 -0.17 2.46 13.35
C GLN A 51 -1.19 3.60 13.63
N VAL A 52 -0.74 4.82 13.90
CA VAL A 52 -1.61 6.00 14.09
C VAL A 52 -1.66 6.82 12.79
N PRO A 53 -2.84 7.17 12.27
CA PRO A 53 -2.97 8.04 11.11
C PRO A 53 -2.47 9.45 11.45
N LEU A 54 -1.60 9.98 10.61
CA LEU A 54 -0.94 11.28 10.78
C LEU A 54 -1.55 12.34 9.85
N ALA A 55 -1.77 11.98 8.59
CA ALA A 55 -2.29 12.87 7.56
C ALA A 55 -2.88 12.07 6.41
N SER A 56 -3.76 12.69 5.64
CA SER A 56 -4.42 12.07 4.49
C SER A 56 -4.67 13.07 3.36
N GLY A 57 -5.00 12.57 2.18
CA GLY A 57 -5.38 13.38 1.03
C GLY A 57 -5.93 12.52 -0.10
N ASN A 58 -6.36 13.16 -1.19
CA ASN A 58 -6.80 12.47 -2.40
C ASN A 58 -6.00 12.95 -3.60
N THR A 59 -5.75 12.06 -4.56
CA THR A 59 -5.10 12.46 -5.81
C THR A 59 -6.04 13.28 -6.69
N GLY A 60 -5.49 14.30 -7.34
CA GLY A 60 -6.18 15.12 -8.32
C GLY A 60 -6.26 14.47 -9.70
N GLY A 61 -6.63 15.26 -10.71
CA GLY A 61 -6.78 14.80 -12.10
C GLY A 61 -5.49 14.32 -12.77
N ASP A 62 -4.34 14.71 -12.24
CA ASP A 62 -3.00 14.30 -12.68
C ASP A 62 -2.45 13.09 -11.90
N GLY A 63 -3.25 12.48 -11.03
CA GLY A 63 -2.81 11.38 -10.17
C GLY A 63 -1.90 11.83 -9.02
N THR A 64 -1.79 13.13 -8.74
CA THR A 64 -0.93 13.66 -7.67
C THR A 64 -1.75 14.14 -6.47
N ALA A 65 -1.25 13.87 -5.25
CA ALA A 65 -1.67 14.53 -4.02
C ALA A 65 -0.49 15.27 -3.37
N PHE A 66 -0.74 16.44 -2.79
CA PHE A 66 0.23 17.17 -1.97
C PHE A 66 -0.24 17.17 -0.52
N ILE A 67 0.50 16.51 0.37
CA ILE A 67 0.12 16.31 1.76
C ILE A 67 1.12 17.03 2.64
N LYS A 68 0.63 17.94 3.49
CA LYS A 68 1.45 18.68 4.46
C LYS A 68 1.24 18.11 5.85
N PHE A 69 2.33 17.85 6.57
CA PHE A 69 2.27 17.32 7.94
C PHE A 69 3.53 17.68 8.73
N GLN A 70 3.43 17.54 10.06
CA GLN A 70 4.57 17.70 10.97
C GLN A 70 5.34 16.37 11.04
N TYR A 71 6.62 16.40 10.68
CA TYR A 71 7.49 15.22 10.70
C TYR A 71 8.54 15.34 11.80
N LYS A 72 8.65 14.29 12.61
CA LYS A 72 9.74 14.10 13.58
C LYS A 72 10.84 13.24 12.95
N LEU A 73 12.06 13.78 12.88
CA LEU A 73 13.23 13.07 12.34
C LEU A 73 13.40 11.70 13.02
N ASP A 74 13.87 10.73 12.24
CA ASP A 74 14.00 9.30 12.58
C ASP A 74 12.69 8.51 12.74
N SER A 75 11.52 9.15 12.65
CA SER A 75 10.24 8.44 12.65
C SER A 75 10.02 7.74 11.31
N GLN A 76 9.70 6.45 11.32
CA GLN A 76 9.34 5.75 10.09
C GLN A 76 7.87 5.97 9.78
N LEU A 77 7.56 6.49 8.59
CA LEU A 77 6.19 6.62 8.11
C LEU A 77 5.89 5.52 7.10
N ILE A 78 4.62 5.13 7.03
CA ILE A 78 4.08 4.32 5.94
C ILE A 78 3.05 5.15 5.21
N VAL A 79 3.22 5.29 3.89
CA VAL A 79 2.27 5.98 3.02
C VAL A 79 1.48 4.91 2.29
N THR A 80 0.16 4.90 2.45
CA THR A 80 -0.74 3.97 1.76
C THR A 80 -1.54 4.70 0.69
N ALA A 81 -1.85 4.00 -0.40
CA ALA A 81 -2.77 4.45 -1.43
C ALA A 81 -3.86 3.40 -1.63
N THR A 82 -5.11 3.85 -1.62
CA THR A 82 -6.28 3.00 -1.82
C THR A 82 -7.21 3.61 -2.87
N LYS A 83 -7.76 2.77 -3.74
CA LYS A 83 -8.79 3.14 -4.72
C LYS A 83 -9.67 1.93 -4.97
N GLN A 84 -10.97 2.14 -5.14
CA GLN A 84 -11.88 1.06 -5.54
C GLN A 84 -11.43 0.45 -6.87
N ALA A 85 -11.56 -0.87 -7.01
CA ALA A 85 -11.10 -1.65 -8.17
C ALA A 85 -9.57 -1.72 -8.32
N TYR A 86 -8.81 -1.33 -7.29
CA TYR A 86 -7.36 -1.50 -7.24
C TYR A 86 -6.93 -2.17 -5.94
N VAL A 87 -5.87 -2.98 -6.05
CA VAL A 87 -5.12 -3.51 -4.92
C VAL A 87 -4.44 -2.34 -4.20
N PRO A 88 -4.66 -2.15 -2.88
CA PRO A 88 -3.94 -1.16 -2.10
C PRO A 88 -2.44 -1.36 -2.15
N ASN A 89 -1.70 -0.26 -2.23
CA ASN A 89 -0.25 -0.29 -2.15
C ASN A 89 0.22 0.60 -0.98
N SER A 90 1.40 0.31 -0.45
CA SER A 90 2.05 1.13 0.56
C SER A 90 3.54 1.27 0.25
N ALA A 91 4.17 2.32 0.79
CA ALA A 91 5.62 2.43 0.77
C ALA A 91 6.15 3.05 2.05
N PRO A 92 7.31 2.58 2.55
CA PRO A 92 7.98 3.22 3.66
C PRO A 92 8.56 4.58 3.23
N TRP A 93 8.42 5.57 4.10
CA TRP A 93 9.05 6.87 3.92
C TRP A 93 9.83 7.23 5.19
N LYS A 94 11.15 7.33 5.06
CA LYS A 94 12.08 7.68 6.14
C LYS A 94 13.28 8.47 5.59
N PRO A 95 13.19 9.81 5.52
CA PRO A 95 14.30 10.63 5.05
C PRO A 95 15.42 10.68 6.10
N VAL A 96 16.67 10.78 5.64
CA VAL A 96 17.88 10.87 6.49
C VAL A 96 18.02 12.24 7.17
N ARG A 97 17.36 13.27 6.61
CA ARG A 97 17.32 14.66 7.13
C ARG A 97 15.92 15.23 6.95
N LEU A 98 15.56 16.26 7.70
CA LEU A 98 14.25 16.94 7.57
C LEU A 98 14.11 17.58 6.18
N PRO A 99 13.23 17.04 5.29
CA PRO A 99 13.05 17.60 3.97
C PRO A 99 11.95 18.67 4.00
N VAL A 100 12.15 19.79 3.30
CA VAL A 100 11.04 20.75 3.07
C VAL A 100 10.04 20.16 2.08
N PHE A 101 10.54 19.38 1.12
CA PHE A 101 9.76 18.73 0.07
C PHE A 101 10.31 17.34 -0.21
N SER A 102 9.42 16.37 -0.40
CA SER A 102 9.76 15.02 -0.87
C SER A 102 8.72 14.56 -1.89
N SER A 103 9.11 13.66 -2.80
CA SER A 103 8.20 13.03 -3.77
C SER A 103 8.28 11.52 -3.66
N LEU A 104 7.14 10.86 -3.73
CA LEU A 104 6.97 9.41 -3.70
C LEU A 104 6.03 9.00 -4.84
N SER A 105 6.27 7.84 -5.45
CA SER A 105 5.37 7.25 -6.44
C SER A 105 4.86 5.90 -5.94
N LEU A 106 3.56 5.65 -6.10
CA LEU A 106 2.91 4.39 -5.76
C LEU A 106 2.20 3.84 -7.01
N GLY A 107 2.54 2.59 -7.37
CA GLY A 107 1.83 1.84 -8.40
C GLY A 107 0.65 1.09 -7.78
N LEU A 108 -0.55 1.25 -8.31
CA LEU A 108 -1.70 0.42 -7.95
C LEU A 108 -1.94 -0.61 -9.04
N LEU A 109 -2.17 -1.87 -8.65
CA LEU A 109 -2.57 -2.92 -9.59
C LEU A 109 -4.09 -3.03 -9.63
N PRO A 110 -4.71 -3.11 -10.82
CA PRO A 110 -6.15 -3.28 -10.90
C PRO A 110 -6.59 -4.63 -10.29
N GLU A 111 -7.72 -4.62 -9.58
CA GLU A 111 -8.41 -5.81 -9.11
C GLU A 111 -8.87 -6.63 -10.32
N ARG A 112 -8.49 -7.90 -10.41
CA ARG A 112 -8.92 -8.79 -11.50
C ARG A 112 -9.96 -9.77 -10.99
N SER A 113 -11.12 -9.79 -11.65
CA SER A 113 -12.19 -10.74 -11.32
C SER A 113 -11.68 -12.17 -11.41
N ALA A 114 -12.04 -12.97 -10.41
CA ALA A 114 -11.65 -14.36 -10.30
C ALA A 114 -12.87 -15.26 -10.12
N THR A 115 -12.78 -16.50 -10.60
CA THR A 115 -13.80 -17.52 -10.35
C THR A 115 -13.60 -18.09 -8.95
N LEU A 116 -14.63 -17.99 -8.11
CA LEU A 116 -14.71 -18.62 -6.80
C LEU A 116 -15.42 -19.97 -6.90
N MET A 117 -14.81 -21.02 -6.37
CA MET A 117 -15.41 -22.34 -6.23
C MET A 117 -15.28 -22.78 -4.77
N VAL A 118 -16.40 -23.06 -4.12
CA VAL A 118 -16.44 -23.53 -2.73
C VAL A 118 -16.86 -24.99 -2.73
N TYR A 119 -15.93 -25.88 -2.39
CA TYR A 119 -16.15 -27.32 -2.20
C TYR A 119 -16.32 -27.63 -0.71
N GLU A 120 -16.66 -28.87 -0.37
CA GLU A 120 -16.92 -29.26 1.03
C GLU A 120 -15.72 -29.03 1.97
N ASP A 121 -14.51 -29.24 1.46
CA ASP A 121 -13.24 -29.19 2.19
C ASP A 121 -12.34 -28.02 1.78
N VAL A 122 -12.41 -27.56 0.53
CA VAL A 122 -11.54 -26.55 -0.06
C VAL A 122 -12.29 -25.42 -0.74
N VAL A 123 -11.74 -24.21 -0.66
CA VAL A 123 -12.13 -23.06 -1.46
C VAL A 123 -11.04 -22.82 -2.50
N GLN A 124 -11.46 -22.63 -3.74
CA GLN A 124 -10.60 -22.38 -4.88
C GLN A 124 -10.94 -21.04 -5.52
N ILE A 125 -9.91 -20.23 -5.74
CA ILE A 125 -10.00 -18.96 -6.46
C ILE A 125 -9.07 -19.03 -7.66
N VAL A 126 -9.57 -18.71 -8.84
CA VAL A 126 -8.79 -18.79 -10.09
C VAL A 126 -8.99 -17.51 -10.90
N SER A 127 -7.90 -16.85 -11.27
CA SER A 127 -7.91 -15.63 -12.11
C SER A 127 -7.57 -15.97 -13.56
N GLY A 128 -8.20 -15.29 -14.52
CA GLY A 128 -7.92 -15.44 -15.96
C GLY A 128 -8.73 -16.53 -16.67
N PHE A 129 -8.64 -16.58 -18.00
CA PHE A 129 -9.43 -17.47 -18.85
C PHE A 129 -8.95 -18.93 -18.79
N GLN A 130 -9.90 -19.88 -18.82
CA GLN A 130 -9.60 -21.31 -18.92
C GLN A 130 -8.78 -21.58 -20.19
N GLY A 131 -7.56 -22.14 -20.03
CA GLY A 131 -6.64 -22.44 -21.13
C GLY A 131 -5.41 -21.52 -21.24
N ALA A 132 -5.27 -20.51 -20.38
CA ALA A 132 -4.02 -19.75 -20.27
C ALA A 132 -2.87 -20.65 -19.73
N ARG A 133 -1.65 -20.49 -20.28
CA ARG A 133 -0.47 -21.30 -19.86
C ARG A 133 -0.08 -21.08 -18.40
N ILE A 134 -0.37 -19.91 -17.84
CA ILE A 134 -0.13 -19.55 -16.44
C ILE A 134 -1.43 -18.95 -15.92
N GLN A 135 -2.07 -19.63 -14.98
CA GLN A 135 -3.34 -19.22 -14.38
C GLN A 135 -3.14 -19.04 -12.87
N PRO A 136 -3.18 -17.79 -12.35
CA PRO A 136 -3.09 -17.55 -10.91
C PRO A 136 -4.21 -18.28 -10.21
N LYS A 137 -3.86 -19.10 -9.21
CA LYS A 137 -4.81 -19.93 -8.49
C LYS A 137 -4.43 -20.05 -7.03
N VAL A 138 -5.42 -20.01 -6.15
CA VAL A 138 -5.19 -20.32 -4.74
C VAL A 138 -6.25 -21.26 -4.19
N HIS A 139 -5.79 -22.17 -3.33
CA HIS A 139 -6.60 -23.13 -2.59
C HIS A 139 -6.39 -22.97 -1.10
N PHE A 140 -7.47 -22.94 -0.32
CA PHE A 140 -7.41 -22.97 1.13
C PHE A 140 -8.57 -23.75 1.72
N GLN A 141 -8.41 -24.23 2.96
CA GLN A 141 -9.41 -25.08 3.60
C GLN A 141 -10.71 -24.28 3.84
N ARG A 142 -11.87 -24.83 3.49
CA ARG A 142 -13.17 -24.14 3.65
C ARG A 142 -13.42 -23.67 5.07
N ARG A 143 -12.95 -24.41 6.09
CA ARG A 143 -13.06 -24.02 7.50
C ARG A 143 -12.36 -22.70 7.87
N ALA A 144 -11.43 -22.23 7.03
CA ALA A 144 -10.78 -20.94 7.18
C ALA A 144 -11.61 -19.79 6.60
N LEU A 145 -12.59 -20.08 5.73
CA LEU A 145 -13.57 -19.10 5.26
C LEU A 145 -14.62 -18.89 6.37
N ARG A 146 -14.61 -17.72 7.00
CA ARG A 146 -15.59 -17.33 8.02
C ARG A 146 -16.47 -16.23 7.46
N LEU A 147 -17.77 -16.48 7.41
CA LEU A 147 -18.77 -15.55 6.92
C LEU A 147 -19.46 -14.86 8.11
N PRO A 148 -19.73 -13.55 8.04
CA PRO A 148 -20.62 -12.85 8.97
C PRO A 148 -22.02 -13.47 9.04
N GLU A 149 -22.73 -13.26 10.16
CA GLU A 149 -24.00 -13.94 10.51
C GLU A 149 -25.16 -13.74 9.51
N ASN A 150 -25.04 -12.83 8.54
CA ASN A 150 -26.08 -12.56 7.54
C ASN A 150 -25.56 -12.62 6.09
N THR A 151 -24.51 -13.42 5.83
CA THR A 151 -23.93 -13.53 4.49
C THR A 151 -23.88 -14.98 4.04
N SER A 152 -24.16 -15.19 2.76
CA SER A 152 -24.16 -16.51 2.11
C SER A 152 -23.04 -16.60 1.08
N TYR A 153 -22.71 -17.81 0.62
CA TYR A 153 -21.68 -17.97 -0.42
C TYR A 153 -22.05 -17.32 -1.76
N SER A 154 -23.35 -17.11 -2.05
CA SER A 154 -23.80 -16.42 -3.27
C SER A 154 -23.53 -14.92 -3.25
N ASP A 155 -23.29 -14.33 -2.07
CA ASP A 155 -22.96 -12.92 -1.93
C ASP A 155 -21.46 -12.65 -2.15
N LEU A 156 -20.65 -13.72 -2.26
CA LEU A 156 -19.20 -13.61 -2.39
C LEU A 156 -18.78 -13.29 -3.81
N THR A 157 -17.89 -12.31 -3.94
CA THR A 157 -17.14 -12.04 -5.17
C THR A 157 -15.65 -12.23 -4.90
N ALA A 158 -14.95 -12.90 -5.81
CA ALA A 158 -13.52 -13.09 -5.69
C ALA A 158 -12.75 -12.21 -6.69
N PHE A 159 -11.67 -11.64 -6.19
CA PHE A 159 -10.67 -10.95 -6.99
C PHE A 159 -9.30 -11.57 -6.71
N LEU A 160 -8.49 -11.74 -7.76
CA LEU A 160 -7.15 -12.29 -7.62
C LEU A 160 -6.22 -11.61 -8.62
N THR A 161 -5.32 -10.80 -8.08
CA THR A 161 -4.33 -10.02 -8.82
C THR A 161 -2.95 -10.53 -8.44
N SER A 162 -2.23 -11.08 -9.42
CA SER A 162 -0.85 -11.55 -9.26
C SER A 162 0.13 -10.59 -9.91
N ALA A 163 1.33 -10.45 -9.34
CA ALA A 163 2.45 -9.83 -10.04
C ALA A 163 2.83 -10.72 -11.23
N SER A 164 2.88 -10.15 -12.41
CA SER A 164 3.35 -10.82 -13.63
C SER A 164 4.84 -10.55 -13.89
N SER A 165 5.46 -9.69 -13.08
CA SER A 165 6.83 -9.21 -13.24
C SER A 165 7.45 -8.76 -11.91
N PRO A 166 8.79 -8.65 -11.82
CA PRO A 166 9.46 -8.15 -10.62
C PRO A 166 9.06 -6.72 -10.22
N TRP A 167 8.76 -5.84 -11.17
CA TRP A 167 8.39 -4.45 -10.87
C TRP A 167 6.97 -4.31 -10.31
N GLU A 168 6.08 -5.27 -10.60
CA GLU A 168 4.74 -5.31 -10.01
C GLU A 168 4.75 -5.79 -8.55
N VAL A 169 5.82 -6.44 -8.10
CA VAL A 169 5.95 -6.91 -6.70
C VAL A 169 5.93 -5.73 -5.73
N ASP A 170 6.59 -4.61 -6.09
CA ASP A 170 6.60 -3.38 -5.29
C ASP A 170 5.25 -2.64 -5.30
N SER A 171 4.27 -3.13 -6.07
CA SER A 171 2.90 -2.60 -6.10
C SER A 171 1.96 -3.27 -5.10
N PHE A 172 2.47 -4.25 -4.35
CA PHE A 172 1.74 -4.89 -3.25
C PHE A 172 2.08 -4.23 -1.91
N PRO A 173 1.12 -4.18 -0.98
CA PRO A 173 1.33 -3.49 0.28
C PRO A 173 2.36 -4.22 1.13
N TYR A 174 3.25 -3.47 1.76
CA TYR A 174 4.16 -4.01 2.75
C TYR A 174 3.37 -4.56 3.94
N LEU A 175 3.59 -5.83 4.28
CA LEU A 175 2.99 -6.47 5.45
C LEU A 175 3.41 -5.71 6.72
N GLN A 176 2.48 -5.00 7.34
CA GLN A 176 2.66 -4.49 8.70
C GLN A 176 2.22 -5.59 9.67
N GLY A 177 3.14 -6.05 10.52
CA GLY A 177 2.81 -6.97 11.60
C GLY A 177 1.74 -6.38 12.51
N TYR A 178 0.69 -7.14 12.79
CA TYR A 178 -0.35 -6.81 13.75
C TYR A 178 0.04 -7.35 15.13
N ASP A 179 0.42 -6.46 16.06
CA ASP A 179 0.54 -6.81 17.47
C ASP A 179 -0.87 -6.83 18.09
N GLY A 180 -1.38 -8.04 18.31
CA GLY A 180 -2.80 -8.31 18.51
C GLY A 180 -3.39 -7.99 19.88
N ASN A 181 -3.46 -6.71 20.27
CA ASN A 181 -4.18 -6.34 21.50
C ASN A 181 -4.94 -5.01 21.50
N GLY A 182 -5.35 -4.51 20.34
CA GLY A 182 -6.13 -3.27 20.23
C GLY A 182 -7.43 -3.49 19.45
N THR A 183 -8.58 -3.23 20.08
CA THR A 183 -9.90 -3.07 19.46
C THR A 183 -9.99 -1.78 18.60
N GLY A 184 -8.96 -1.50 17.81
CA GLY A 184 -8.88 -0.35 16.93
C GLY A 184 -9.68 -0.60 15.66
N ARG A 185 -10.50 0.37 15.27
CA ARG A 185 -11.31 0.39 14.04
C ARG A 185 -10.60 -0.32 12.89
N CYS A 186 -11.23 -1.40 12.44
CA CYS A 186 -10.76 -2.16 11.29
C CYS A 186 -10.82 -1.27 10.03
N LEU A 187 -9.67 -0.73 9.64
CA LEU A 187 -9.44 -0.27 8.28
C LEU A 187 -9.35 -1.53 7.43
N ILE A 188 -10.52 -1.98 6.95
CA ILE A 188 -10.74 -3.01 5.91
C ILE A 188 -9.83 -4.24 6.12
N PHE A 189 -10.36 -5.33 6.68
CA PHE A 189 -9.68 -6.63 6.72
C PHE A 189 -9.39 -7.10 5.29
N ILE A 190 -8.28 -6.64 4.71
CA ILE A 190 -7.74 -7.20 3.50
C ILE A 190 -6.86 -8.36 3.96
N LEU A 191 -7.45 -9.56 4.00
CA LEU A 191 -6.71 -10.81 4.22
C LEU A 191 -5.84 -11.06 2.99
N GLY A 192 -4.73 -10.35 2.91
CA GLY A 192 -3.65 -10.58 1.97
C GLY A 192 -2.90 -11.83 2.40
N ILE A 193 -3.44 -13.00 2.09
CA ILE A 193 -2.69 -14.23 2.25
C ILE A 193 -1.75 -14.31 1.05
N CYS A 194 -0.47 -13.98 1.28
CA CYS A 194 0.59 -14.12 0.30
C CYS A 194 0.96 -15.61 0.21
N PHE A 195 0.48 -16.30 -0.83
CA PHE A 195 0.88 -17.67 -1.13
C PHE A 195 1.99 -17.60 -2.18
N ASN A 196 3.23 -17.88 -1.78
CA ASN A 196 4.44 -17.67 -2.59
C ASN A 196 4.74 -16.19 -2.91
N LEU A 197 6.03 -15.90 -3.14
CA LEU A 197 6.64 -14.56 -3.25
C LEU A 197 6.05 -13.64 -4.36
N TYR A 198 5.03 -14.07 -5.10
CA TYR A 198 4.49 -13.39 -6.30
C TYR A 198 2.95 -13.33 -6.40
N GLU A 199 2.21 -13.88 -5.43
CA GLU A 199 0.74 -13.90 -5.49
C GLU A 199 0.11 -13.37 -4.20
N THR A 200 -0.69 -12.31 -4.32
CA THR A 200 -1.49 -11.76 -3.20
C THR A 200 -2.98 -11.93 -3.50
N ILE A 201 -3.72 -12.46 -2.52
CA ILE A 201 -5.16 -12.74 -2.64
C ILE A 201 -5.93 -11.68 -1.88
N TRP A 202 -7.05 -11.22 -2.45
CA TRP A 202 -7.97 -10.34 -1.74
C TRP A 202 -9.39 -10.86 -1.88
N LEU A 203 -10.01 -11.21 -0.76
CA LEU A 203 -11.44 -11.52 -0.70
C LEU A 203 -12.19 -10.27 -0.23
N LYS A 204 -13.23 -9.88 -0.97
CA LYS A 204 -14.08 -8.73 -0.67
C LYS A 204 -15.52 -9.20 -0.52
N TYR A 205 -16.22 -8.65 0.47
CA TYR A 205 -17.63 -8.87 0.78
C TYR A 205 -18.41 -7.58 0.58
#